data_AF-Q5U8T2-F1
#
_entry.id   AF-Q5U8T2-F1
#
_cell.length_a   1.000
_cell.length_b   1.000
_cell.length_c   1.000
_cell.angle_alpha   90.00
_cell.angle_beta   90.00
_cell.angle_gamma   90.00
#
_symmetry.space_group_name_H-M   'P 1'
#
loop_
_entity.id
_entity.type
_entity.pdbx_description
1 polymer ?
#
loop_
_entity_poly.entity_id
_entity_poly.type
_entity_poly.pdbx_seq_one_letter_code
_entity_poly.pdbx_strand_id
1 'polypeptide(L)'
;CDLPQTHSLAHTRALRLLAQMRRISPFSCLDHRRDFGFPQEALGGNQVQKAQAMALVHEMLQQTFQLFSTEGSAAAWDESLLHQFCTGLDQQLRDLEACVMQEAGLEGTPLLEEDSILAVRKYFHRLTLYLQEKSYSPCAWEIVRAEVMRAFSSSTNLQDRLRRKE
;
A
#
# COMPACT_ATOMS: atom_id res chain seq x y z
N CYS A 1 -16.84 10.75 -9.76
CA CYS A 1 -15.44 11.12 -9.48
C CYS A 1 -14.53 10.80 -10.68
N ASP A 2 -13.61 11.71 -11.04
CA ASP A 2 -12.57 11.55 -12.10
C ASP A 2 -11.18 11.18 -11.52
N LEU A 3 -11.14 10.24 -10.55
CA LEU A 3 -9.90 9.66 -9.99
C LEU A 3 -8.94 8.92 -10.95
N PRO A 4 -9.37 8.30 -12.08
CA PRO A 4 -8.57 7.38 -12.88
C PRO A 4 -7.13 7.77 -13.19
N GLN A 5 -6.90 9.03 -13.57
CA GLN A 5 -5.63 9.47 -14.17
C GLN A 5 -4.62 9.93 -13.12
N THR A 6 -5.08 10.69 -12.12
CA THR A 6 -4.23 11.16 -11.02
C THR A 6 -3.73 10.00 -10.17
N HIS A 7 -4.59 9.01 -9.92
CA HIS A 7 -4.26 7.88 -9.05
C HIS A 7 -3.25 6.90 -9.69
N SER A 8 -3.32 6.67 -11.01
CA SER A 8 -2.34 5.84 -11.73
C SER A 8 -0.94 6.47 -11.73
N LEU A 9 -0.86 7.79 -11.91
CA LEU A 9 0.40 8.54 -11.83
C LEU A 9 0.99 8.52 -10.41
N ALA A 10 0.14 8.69 -9.40
CA ALA A 10 0.56 8.64 -8.01
C ALA A 10 1.04 7.24 -7.59
N HIS A 11 0.37 6.18 -8.03
CA HIS A 11 0.80 4.79 -7.83
C HIS A 11 2.18 4.51 -8.45
N THR A 12 2.39 4.98 -9.68
CA THR A 12 3.70 4.87 -10.36
C THR A 12 4.78 5.65 -9.61
N ARG A 13 4.45 6.83 -9.11
CA ARG A 13 5.36 7.66 -8.31
C ARG A 13 5.73 6.97 -6.98
N ALA A 14 4.77 6.34 -6.30
CA ALA A 14 5.00 5.58 -5.08
C ALA A 14 6.00 4.43 -5.31
N LEU A 15 5.80 3.64 -6.37
CA LEU A 15 6.73 2.57 -6.77
C LEU A 15 8.14 3.10 -7.06
N ARG A 16 8.25 4.23 -7.76
CA ARG A 16 9.53 4.87 -8.06
C ARG A 16 10.26 5.32 -6.79
N LEU A 17 9.54 5.93 -5.85
CA LEU A 17 10.10 6.37 -4.57
C LEU A 17 10.57 5.18 -3.74
N LEU A 18 9.77 4.10 -3.63
CA LEU A 18 10.17 2.86 -2.95
C LEU A 18 11.44 2.27 -3.55
N ALA A 19 11.60 2.31 -4.88
CA ALA A 19 12.81 1.84 -5.56
C ALA A 19 14.03 2.72 -5.23
N GLN A 20 13.86 4.05 -5.15
CA GLN A 20 14.92 4.99 -4.79
C GLN A 20 15.32 4.89 -3.31
N MET A 21 14.40 4.52 -2.43
CA MET A 21 14.67 4.32 -1.01
C MET A 21 15.54 3.07 -0.72
N ARG A 22 15.78 2.20 -1.69
CA ARG A 22 16.63 1.02 -1.52
C ARG A 22 18.06 1.42 -1.17
N ARG A 23 18.54 1.00 0.00
CA ARG A 23 19.92 1.28 0.47
C ARG A 23 20.87 0.10 0.35
N ILE A 24 20.34 -1.12 0.43
CA ILE A 24 21.12 -2.36 0.41
C ILE A 24 20.51 -3.36 -0.57
N SER A 25 21.31 -4.32 -1.02
CA SER A 25 20.83 -5.37 -1.91
C SER A 25 19.95 -6.36 -1.13
N PRO A 26 18.75 -6.74 -1.63
CA PRO A 26 17.93 -7.79 -1.03
C PRO A 26 18.67 -9.13 -0.87
N PHE A 27 19.67 -9.39 -1.72
CA PHE A 27 20.51 -10.59 -1.64
C PHE A 27 21.46 -10.58 -0.44
N SER A 28 21.71 -9.44 0.18
CA SER A 28 22.48 -9.36 1.43
C SER A 28 21.62 -9.69 2.65
N CYS A 29 20.30 -9.81 2.48
CA CYS A 29 19.32 -10.01 3.55
C CYS A 29 18.54 -11.32 3.39
N LEU A 30 19.17 -12.35 2.80
CA LEU A 30 18.50 -13.64 2.54
C LEU A 30 18.01 -14.31 3.83
N ASP A 31 18.79 -14.25 4.90
CA ASP A 31 18.44 -14.84 6.21
C ASP A 31 17.27 -14.12 6.90
N HIS A 32 16.93 -12.93 6.41
CA HIS A 32 15.80 -12.12 6.88
C HIS A 32 14.52 -12.37 6.06
N ARG A 33 14.57 -13.17 4.97
CA ARG A 33 13.39 -13.46 4.17
C ARG A 33 12.35 -14.20 5.00
N ARG A 34 11.10 -13.75 4.88
CA ARG A 34 9.93 -14.33 5.54
C ARG A 34 8.76 -14.27 4.58
N ASP A 35 7.93 -15.31 4.60
CA ASP A 35 6.63 -15.25 3.95
C ASP A 35 5.65 -14.52 4.89
N PHE A 36 5.11 -13.41 4.42
CA PHE A 36 4.15 -12.58 5.15
C PHE A 36 2.69 -12.92 4.82
N GLY A 37 2.46 -13.90 3.93
CA GLY A 37 1.13 -14.29 3.49
C GLY A 37 0.43 -13.15 2.79
N PHE A 38 0.96 -12.75 1.63
CA PHE A 38 0.36 -11.71 0.77
C PHE A 38 -1.10 -12.08 0.44
N PRO A 39 -2.08 -11.18 0.65
CA PRO A 39 -3.50 -11.48 0.44
C PRO A 39 -3.83 -11.42 -1.06
N GLN A 40 -3.45 -12.48 -1.79
CA GLN A 40 -3.59 -12.56 -3.25
C GLN A 40 -5.04 -12.43 -3.72
N GLU A 41 -6.00 -13.00 -2.98
CA GLU A 41 -7.42 -12.92 -3.33
C GLU A 41 -7.94 -11.48 -3.27
N ALA A 42 -7.55 -10.72 -2.24
CA ALA A 42 -7.96 -9.34 -2.06
C ALA A 42 -7.22 -8.36 -2.98
N LEU A 43 -5.89 -8.41 -3.03
CA LEU A 43 -5.08 -7.40 -3.75
C LEU A 43 -4.73 -7.79 -5.20
N GLY A 44 -4.76 -9.08 -5.53
CA GLY A 44 -4.42 -9.60 -6.85
C GLY A 44 -5.61 -10.16 -7.63
N GLY A 45 -6.81 -10.18 -7.04
CA GLY A 45 -8.02 -10.73 -7.65
C GLY A 45 -8.58 -9.87 -8.79
N ASN A 46 -9.13 -10.52 -9.82
CA ASN A 46 -9.71 -9.85 -11.00
C ASN A 46 -11.21 -9.53 -10.88
N GLN A 47 -11.87 -9.97 -9.80
CA GLN A 47 -13.33 -10.07 -9.64
C GLN A 47 -13.90 -9.10 -8.59
N VAL A 48 -13.31 -7.90 -8.45
CA VAL A 48 -13.75 -6.91 -7.44
C VAL A 48 -14.53 -5.77 -8.11
N GLN A 49 -15.65 -5.34 -7.50
CA GLN A 49 -16.39 -4.16 -7.94
C GLN A 49 -15.56 -2.88 -7.73
N LYS A 50 -15.87 -1.80 -8.44
CA LYS A 50 -15.10 -0.54 -8.35
C LYS A 50 -15.06 0.02 -6.93
N ALA A 51 -16.19 0.03 -6.21
CA ALA A 51 -16.25 0.50 -4.83
C ALA A 51 -15.39 -0.36 -3.88
N GLN A 52 -15.40 -1.68 -4.06
CA GLN A 52 -14.55 -2.59 -3.29
C GLN A 52 -13.07 -2.37 -3.61
N ALA A 53 -12.71 -2.17 -4.89
CA ALA A 53 -11.35 -1.84 -5.28
C ALA A 53 -10.87 -0.52 -4.66
N MET A 54 -11.73 0.50 -4.58
CA MET A 54 -11.39 1.76 -3.87
C MET A 54 -11.10 1.52 -2.40
N ALA A 55 -11.96 0.77 -1.70
CA ALA A 55 -11.77 0.48 -0.28
C ALA A 55 -10.47 -0.32 -0.02
N LEU A 56 -10.15 -1.29 -0.87
CA LEU A 56 -8.92 -2.08 -0.76
C LEU A 56 -7.67 -1.25 -1.03
N VAL A 57 -7.70 -0.37 -2.03
CA VAL A 57 -6.60 0.54 -2.32
C VAL A 57 -6.44 1.56 -1.18
N HIS A 58 -7.53 2.12 -0.67
CA HIS A 58 -7.51 3.02 0.49
C HIS A 58 -6.88 2.34 1.70
N GLU A 59 -7.33 1.14 2.06
CA GLU A 59 -6.77 0.38 3.18
C GLU A 59 -5.28 0.07 2.97
N MET A 60 -4.87 -0.38 1.78
CA MET A 60 -3.46 -0.66 1.47
C MET A 60 -2.59 0.59 1.60
N LEU A 61 -3.05 1.74 1.10
CA LEU A 61 -2.34 3.02 1.21
C LEU A 61 -2.25 3.47 2.66
N GLN A 62 -3.32 3.33 3.43
CA GLN A 62 -3.38 3.70 4.84
C GLN A 62 -2.40 2.86 5.66
N GLN A 63 -2.42 1.54 5.50
CA GLN A 63 -1.50 0.65 6.19
C GLN A 63 -0.04 0.92 5.81
N THR A 64 0.22 1.24 4.54
CA THR A 64 1.56 1.63 4.08
C THR A 64 2.00 2.95 4.72
N PHE A 65 1.14 3.97 4.74
CA PHE A 65 1.45 5.25 5.36
C PHE A 65 1.77 5.08 6.85
N GLN A 66 0.97 4.29 7.57
CA GLN A 66 1.21 3.98 8.98
C GLN A 66 2.56 3.28 9.18
N LEU A 67 2.86 2.26 8.38
CA LEU A 67 4.10 1.49 8.44
C LEU A 67 5.35 2.36 8.20
N PHE A 68 5.31 3.28 7.23
CA PHE A 68 6.43 4.19 6.96
C PHE A 68 6.46 5.41 7.89
N SER A 69 5.44 5.60 8.72
CA SER A 69 5.40 6.63 9.75
C SER A 69 5.74 6.10 11.15
N THR A 70 6.10 4.80 11.29
CA THR A 70 6.48 4.23 12.58
C THR A 70 7.86 4.69 13.05
N GLU A 71 8.13 4.48 14.34
CA GLU A 71 9.46 4.60 14.91
C GLU A 71 10.48 3.78 14.11
N GLY A 72 11.69 4.31 13.95
CA GLY A 72 12.77 3.70 13.19
C GLY A 72 12.73 3.94 11.67
N SER A 73 11.60 4.35 11.09
CA SER A 73 11.49 4.63 9.65
C SER A 73 12.41 5.80 9.22
N ALA A 74 12.42 6.88 9.99
CA ALA A 74 13.27 8.05 9.73
C ALA A 74 14.78 7.73 9.77
N ALA A 75 15.19 6.75 10.58
CA ALA A 75 16.58 6.30 10.64
C ALA A 75 16.92 5.33 9.48
N ALA A 76 15.93 4.58 8.99
CA ALA A 76 16.10 3.60 7.94
C ALA A 76 16.30 4.24 6.56
N TRP A 77 15.61 5.35 6.27
CA TRP A 77 15.50 5.92 4.93
C TRP A 77 16.14 7.29 4.79
N ASP A 78 16.35 7.72 3.55
CA ASP A 78 16.63 9.12 3.27
C ASP A 78 15.40 9.97 3.63
N GLU A 79 15.60 11.01 4.45
CA GLU A 79 14.53 11.82 5.02
C GLU A 79 13.69 12.50 3.92
N SER A 80 14.33 12.99 2.86
CA SER A 80 13.63 13.66 1.74
C SER A 80 12.79 12.66 0.95
N LEU A 81 13.33 11.48 0.64
CA LEU A 81 12.58 10.44 -0.06
C LEU A 81 11.41 9.92 0.79
N LEU A 82 11.63 9.69 2.08
CA LEU A 82 10.58 9.25 3.01
C LEU A 82 9.47 10.30 3.11
N HIS A 83 9.83 11.58 3.27
CA HIS A 83 8.86 12.67 3.35
C HIS A 83 8.03 12.78 2.06
N GLN A 84 8.66 12.72 0.89
CA GLN A 84 7.97 12.71 -0.40
C GLN A 84 7.04 11.51 -0.56
N PHE A 85 7.46 10.34 -0.08
CA PHE A 85 6.66 9.12 -0.13
C PHE A 85 5.42 9.23 0.74
N CYS A 86 5.58 9.56 2.03
CA CYS A 86 4.45 9.70 2.96
C CYS A 86 3.49 10.82 2.53
N THR A 87 4.00 11.95 2.03
CA THR A 87 3.16 13.05 1.52
C THR A 87 2.38 12.62 0.27
N GLY A 88 3.00 11.85 -0.62
CA GLY A 88 2.33 11.28 -1.79
C GLY A 88 1.18 10.34 -1.40
N LEU A 89 1.41 9.47 -0.41
CA LEU A 89 0.39 8.57 0.12
C LEU A 89 -0.77 9.32 0.79
N ASP A 90 -0.49 10.33 1.61
CA ASP A 90 -1.51 11.16 2.26
C ASP A 90 -2.40 11.86 1.23
N GLN A 91 -1.80 12.41 0.16
CA GLN A 91 -2.58 13.01 -0.94
C GLN A 91 -3.48 11.97 -1.63
N GLN A 92 -2.97 10.78 -1.91
CA GLN A 92 -3.78 9.71 -2.52
C GLN A 92 -4.95 9.27 -1.63
N LEU A 93 -4.72 9.19 -0.31
CA LEU A 93 -5.78 8.88 0.66
C LEU A 93 -6.88 9.94 0.65
N ARG A 94 -6.52 11.22 0.71
CA ARG A 94 -7.48 12.34 0.64
C ARG A 94 -8.28 12.34 -0.66
N ASP A 95 -7.63 12.08 -1.79
CA ASP A 95 -8.28 12.02 -3.10
C ASP A 95 -9.30 10.87 -3.14
N LEU A 96 -8.96 9.69 -2.60
CA LEU A 96 -9.86 8.55 -2.49
C LEU A 96 -11.05 8.84 -1.57
N GLU A 97 -10.82 9.43 -0.40
CA GLU A 97 -11.87 9.79 0.56
C GLU A 97 -12.87 10.76 -0.05
N ALA A 98 -12.39 11.79 -0.75
CA ALA A 98 -13.26 12.74 -1.45
C ALA A 98 -14.15 12.03 -2.49
N CYS A 99 -13.63 10.99 -3.15
CA CYS A 99 -14.40 10.22 -4.12
C CYS A 99 -15.40 9.26 -3.50
N VAL A 100 -15.04 8.60 -2.40
CA VAL A 100 -15.99 7.77 -1.62
C VAL A 100 -17.15 8.62 -1.12
N MET A 101 -16.89 9.82 -0.60
CA MET A 101 -17.95 10.74 -0.15
C MET A 101 -18.87 11.18 -1.29
N GLN A 102 -18.35 11.33 -2.52
CA GLN A 102 -19.14 11.68 -3.70
C GLN A 102 -19.98 10.50 -4.22
N GLU A 103 -19.47 9.27 -4.14
CA GLU A 103 -20.18 8.06 -4.58
C GLU A 103 -21.21 7.57 -3.53
N ALA A 104 -20.92 7.68 -2.23
CA ALA A 104 -21.83 7.31 -1.13
C ALA A 104 -23.11 8.17 -1.04
N GLY A 105 -23.12 9.36 -1.66
CA GLY A 105 -24.32 10.18 -1.81
C GLY A 105 -25.26 9.72 -2.94
N LEU A 106 -24.84 8.77 -3.78
CA LEU A 106 -25.57 8.33 -4.98
C LEU A 106 -26.04 6.88 -4.91
N GLU A 107 -25.28 5.98 -4.26
CA GLU A 107 -25.68 4.58 -4.09
C GLU A 107 -25.42 4.11 -2.66
N GLY A 108 -26.41 3.42 -2.08
CA GLY A 108 -26.35 2.87 -0.73
C GLY A 108 -25.07 2.06 -0.52
N THR A 109 -24.51 2.16 0.68
CA THR A 109 -23.18 1.64 1.04
C THR A 109 -22.99 0.22 0.51
N PRO A 110 -22.11 0.01 -0.48
CA PRO A 110 -21.79 -1.33 -0.94
C PRO A 110 -21.25 -2.09 0.27
N LEU A 111 -21.76 -3.29 0.52
CA LEU A 111 -21.24 -4.17 1.55
C LEU A 111 -19.74 -4.34 1.29
N LEU A 112 -18.93 -3.61 2.07
CA LEU A 112 -17.50 -3.81 2.11
C LEU A 112 -17.29 -5.28 2.43
N GLU A 113 -16.51 -5.98 1.61
CA GLU A 113 -16.08 -7.32 1.95
C GLU A 113 -15.09 -7.19 3.11
N GLU A 114 -15.63 -7.11 4.34
CA GLU A 114 -14.88 -6.88 5.57
C GLU A 114 -13.72 -7.86 5.71
N ASP A 115 -13.91 -9.09 5.21
CA ASP A 115 -12.89 -10.14 5.21
C ASP A 115 -11.66 -9.77 4.37
N SER A 116 -11.85 -9.19 3.18
CA SER A 116 -10.76 -8.76 2.30
C SER A 116 -9.99 -7.57 2.89
N ILE A 117 -10.68 -6.60 3.48
CA ILE A 117 -10.04 -5.47 4.20
C ILE A 117 -9.27 -5.98 5.41
N LEU A 118 -9.87 -6.89 6.18
CA LEU A 118 -9.23 -7.49 7.34
C LEU A 118 -7.99 -8.31 6.95
N ALA A 119 -8.00 -8.99 5.81
CA ALA A 119 -6.85 -9.71 5.29
C ALA A 119 -5.68 -8.77 4.99
N VAL A 120 -5.94 -7.61 4.36
CA VAL A 120 -4.94 -6.56 4.13
C VAL A 120 -4.38 -6.04 5.45
N ARG A 121 -5.24 -5.70 6.43
CA ARG A 121 -4.81 -5.27 7.77
C ARG A 121 -3.91 -6.28 8.46
N LYS A 122 -4.33 -7.55 8.48
CA LYS A 122 -3.55 -8.65 9.07
C LYS A 122 -2.19 -8.81 8.39
N TYR A 123 -2.13 -8.66 7.07
CA TYR A 123 -0.89 -8.72 6.32
C TYR A 123 0.08 -7.60 6.72
N PHE A 124 -0.35 -6.34 6.73
CA PHE A 124 0.51 -5.23 7.15
C PHE A 124 0.88 -5.30 8.64
N HIS A 125 -0.02 -5.78 9.49
CA HIS A 125 0.28 -6.02 10.90
C HIS A 125 1.43 -7.02 11.07
N ARG A 126 1.49 -8.09 10.27
CA ARG A 126 2.62 -9.04 10.26
C ARG A 126 3.95 -8.38 9.85
N LEU A 127 3.92 -7.42 8.93
CA LEU A 127 5.12 -6.64 8.56
C LEU A 127 5.62 -5.81 9.75
N THR A 128 4.72 -5.10 10.44
CA THR A 128 5.05 -4.30 11.62
C THR A 128 5.63 -5.16 12.74
N LEU A 129 5.00 -6.30 13.05
CA LEU A 129 5.51 -7.24 14.06
C LEU A 129 6.89 -7.77 13.70
N TYR A 130 7.14 -8.06 12.42
CA TYR A 130 8.46 -8.50 11.96
C TYR A 130 9.53 -7.42 12.11
N LEU A 131 9.22 -6.14 11.85
CA LEU A 131 10.17 -5.05 12.10
C LEU A 131 10.53 -4.96 13.59
N GLN A 132 9.54 -5.09 14.48
CA GLN A 132 9.76 -5.11 15.92
C GLN A 132 10.63 -6.29 16.34
N GLU A 133 10.32 -7.49 15.86
CA GLU A 133 11.09 -8.72 16.13
C GLU A 133 12.56 -8.60 15.70
N LYS A 134 12.81 -7.93 14.56
CA LYS A 134 14.17 -7.71 14.03
C LYS A 134 14.79 -6.39 14.48
N SER A 135 14.23 -5.76 15.51
CA SER A 135 14.72 -4.52 16.12
C SER A 135 15.00 -3.42 15.09
N TYR A 136 14.14 -3.32 14.07
CA TYR A 136 14.26 -2.32 13.00
C TYR A 136 15.62 -2.32 12.29
N SER A 137 16.27 -3.48 12.18
CA SER A 137 17.56 -3.60 11.51
C SER A 137 17.49 -3.22 10.01
N PRO A 138 18.60 -2.80 9.38
CA PRO A 138 18.60 -2.41 7.97
C PRO A 138 18.07 -3.51 7.04
N CYS A 139 18.39 -4.78 7.32
CA CYS A 139 17.85 -5.90 6.55
C CYS A 139 16.36 -6.13 6.76
N ALA A 140 15.84 -5.89 7.97
CA ALA A 140 14.40 -5.97 8.20
C ALA A 140 13.64 -4.93 7.37
N TRP A 141 14.14 -3.69 7.35
CA TRP A 141 13.57 -2.62 6.54
C TRP A 141 13.65 -2.89 5.04
N GLU A 142 14.77 -3.43 4.54
CA GLU A 142 14.87 -3.79 3.12
C GLU A 142 13.87 -4.88 2.71
N ILE A 143 13.66 -5.89 3.55
CA ILE A 143 12.66 -6.94 3.33
C ILE A 143 11.25 -6.33 3.30
N VAL A 144 10.91 -5.48 4.27
CA VAL A 144 9.59 -4.83 4.32
C VAL A 144 9.37 -3.89 3.12
N ARG A 145 10.38 -3.10 2.74
CA ARG A 145 10.31 -2.23 1.55
C ARG A 145 10.04 -3.04 0.28
N ALA A 146 10.72 -4.17 0.11
CA ALA A 146 10.50 -5.07 -1.04
C ALA A 146 9.10 -5.69 -1.03
N GLU A 147 8.59 -6.05 0.14
CA GLU A 147 7.26 -6.63 0.30
C GLU A 147 6.14 -5.60 0.06
N VAL A 148 6.35 -4.35 0.45
CA VAL A 148 5.46 -3.23 0.09
C VAL A 148 5.51 -2.96 -1.41
N MET A 149 6.70 -2.94 -2.04
CA MET A 149 6.81 -2.84 -3.50
C MET A 149 6.03 -3.93 -4.23
N ARG A 150 6.10 -5.18 -3.72
CA ARG A 150 5.32 -6.30 -4.24
C ARG A 150 3.82 -6.01 -4.13
N ALA A 151 3.34 -5.56 -2.97
CA ALA A 151 1.93 -5.24 -2.79
C ALA A 151 1.43 -4.18 -3.80
N PHE A 152 2.17 -3.08 -3.98
CA PHE A 152 1.83 -2.06 -4.98
C PHE A 152 1.90 -2.60 -6.41
N SER A 153 2.86 -3.46 -6.72
CA SER A 153 2.98 -4.04 -8.07
C SER A 153 1.85 -5.04 -8.39
N SER A 154 1.40 -5.78 -7.38
CA SER A 154 0.30 -6.74 -7.51
C SER A 154 -1.08 -6.09 -7.54
N SER A 155 -1.23 -4.88 -6.98
CA SER A 155 -2.50 -4.14 -6.98
C SER A 155 -2.79 -3.39 -8.28
N THR A 156 -2.04 -3.62 -9.37
CA THR A 156 -2.25 -2.96 -10.67
C THR A 156 -3.64 -3.23 -11.24
N ASN A 157 -4.16 -4.44 -11.06
CA ASN A 157 -5.52 -4.79 -11.46
C ASN A 157 -6.57 -3.93 -10.73
N LEU A 158 -6.36 -3.64 -9.43
CA LEU A 158 -7.24 -2.74 -8.68
C LEU A 158 -7.16 -1.31 -9.24
N GLN A 159 -5.95 -0.81 -9.53
CA GLN A 159 -5.76 0.51 -10.12
C GLN A 159 -6.40 0.63 -11.52
N ASP A 160 -6.31 -0.43 -12.33
CA ASP A 160 -6.98 -0.49 -13.64
C ASP A 160 -8.50 -0.49 -13.52
N ARG A 161 -9.05 -1.13 -12.47
CA ARG A 161 -10.49 -1.07 -12.16
C ARG A 161 -10.92 0.34 -11.79
N LEU A 162 -10.13 1.05 -10.99
CA LEU A 162 -10.37 2.47 -10.68
C LEU A 162 -10.34 3.34 -11.93
N ARG A 163 -9.63 2.93 -12.98
CA ARG A 163 -9.50 3.70 -14.22
C ARG A 163 -10.71 3.60 -15.15
N ARG A 164 -11.48 2.52 -15.10
CA ARG A 164 -12.61 2.30 -16.01
C ARG A 164 -13.75 3.24 -15.63
N LYS A 165 -14.23 4.04 -16.60
CA LYS A 165 -15.54 4.68 -16.51
C LYS A 165 -16.57 3.61 -16.84
N GLU A 166 -17.56 3.43 -15.96
CA GLU A 166 -18.72 2.59 -16.25
C GLU A 166 -19.55 3.18 -17.39
#